data_AF-A0A3B9D347-F1
#
_entry.id   AF-A0A3B9D347-F1
#
_cell.length_a   1.000
_cell.length_b   1.000
_cell.length_c   1.000
_cell.angle_alpha   90.00
_cell.angle_beta   90.00
_cell.angle_gamma   90.00
#
_symmetry.space_group_name_H-M   'P 1'
#
loop_
_entity.id
_entity.type
_entity.pdbx_description
1 polymer ?
#
loop_
_entity_poly.entity_id
_entity_poly.type
_entity_poly.pdbx_seq_one_letter_code
_entity_poly.pdbx_strand_id
1 'polypeptide(L)'
;MNESENTGNSSPLTGMGVTLILLWVLVLMAFNTRERPEQHHSQKHPVFSDTMKHGGDGRERHSDLLVTGWAFGSTQFILFTGLLGWATCLPKRPRLPPRLWLFVVGGLIIEAAFTFLCWSYYRSLDDRVSSFIGPFPPGLSWLLFGVWLAPGFLITMYVLNFNDWIYSESDKQVFEKLKRDFPPAVATPATDN
;
A
#
# COMPACT_ATOMS: atom_id res chain seq x y z
N MET A 1 -51.15 -9.64 -6.19
CA MET A 1 -50.25 -9.50 -7.35
C MET A 1 -49.20 -8.50 -6.91
N ASN A 2 -48.09 -9.00 -6.36
CA ASN A 2 -47.01 -8.19 -5.79
C ASN A 2 -45.87 -8.17 -6.81
N GLU A 3 -45.64 -7.03 -7.44
CA GLU A 3 -44.41 -6.79 -8.21
C GLU A 3 -43.49 -5.89 -7.41
N SER A 4 -42.41 -6.54 -6.94
CA SER A 4 -41.05 -6.05 -6.71
C SER A 4 -40.81 -4.54 -6.75
N GLU A 5 -40.75 -3.93 -5.56
CA GLU A 5 -39.90 -2.76 -5.34
C GLU A 5 -38.51 -3.27 -4.93
N ASN A 6 -37.69 -3.58 -5.94
CA ASN A 6 -36.27 -3.87 -5.80
C ASN A 6 -35.54 -2.55 -5.51
N THR A 7 -35.64 -2.05 -4.28
CA THR A 7 -34.75 -0.98 -3.80
C THR A 7 -33.41 -1.64 -3.47
N GLY A 8 -32.48 -1.46 -4.41
CA GLY A 8 -31.09 -1.87 -4.26
C GLY A 8 -30.51 -1.30 -2.98
N ASN A 9 -30.45 -2.14 -1.95
CA ASN A 9 -29.79 -1.87 -0.69
C ASN A 9 -28.28 -1.83 -0.96
N SER A 10 -27.77 -0.69 -1.43
CA SER A 10 -26.34 -0.44 -1.47
C SER A 10 -25.84 -0.54 -0.04
N SER A 11 -25.13 -1.63 0.28
CA SER A 11 -24.65 -1.88 1.64
C SER A 11 -23.91 -0.63 2.17
N PRO A 12 -24.03 -0.28 3.46
CA PRO A 12 -23.40 0.92 4.03
C PRO A 12 -21.87 0.96 3.80
N LEU A 13 -21.25 -0.20 3.63
CA LEU A 13 -19.85 -0.37 3.24
C LEU A 13 -19.54 0.14 1.83
N THR A 14 -20.45 -0.06 0.87
CA THR A 14 -20.34 0.48 -0.51
C THR A 14 -20.42 2.01 -0.50
N GLY A 15 -21.33 2.58 0.30
CA GLY A 15 -21.46 4.04 0.44
C GLY A 15 -20.22 4.68 1.07
N MET A 16 -19.66 4.07 2.11
CA MET A 16 -18.43 4.53 2.75
C MET A 16 -17.22 4.45 1.81
N GLY A 17 -17.09 3.35 1.06
CA GLY A 17 -16.02 3.19 0.07
C GLY A 17 -16.08 4.26 -1.04
N VAL A 18 -17.27 4.49 -1.60
CA VAL A 18 -17.48 5.55 -2.61
C VAL A 18 -17.18 6.93 -2.03
N THR A 19 -17.59 7.20 -0.79
CA THR A 19 -17.35 8.49 -0.12
C THR A 19 -15.86 8.74 0.10
N LEU A 20 -15.11 7.72 0.55
CA LEU A 20 -13.67 7.81 0.72
C LEU A 20 -12.94 8.02 -0.61
N ILE A 21 -13.38 7.35 -1.68
CA ILE A 21 -12.83 7.54 -3.03
C ILE A 21 -13.10 8.96 -3.52
N LEU A 22 -14.32 9.47 -3.38
CA LEU A 22 -14.67 10.84 -3.78
C LEU A 22 -13.89 11.88 -3.00
N LEU A 23 -13.71 11.69 -1.68
CA LEU A 23 -12.91 12.57 -0.85
C LEU A 23 -11.44 12.56 -1.27
N TRP A 24 -10.90 11.39 -1.63
CA TRP A 24 -9.54 11.29 -2.17
C TRP A 24 -9.46 11.99 -3.54
N VAL A 25 -10.40 11.77 -4.47
CA VAL A 25 -10.41 12.49 -5.76
C VAL A 25 -10.45 14.00 -5.56
N LEU A 26 -11.23 14.49 -4.60
CA LEU A 26 -11.31 15.91 -4.27
C LEU A 26 -9.98 16.45 -3.72
N VAL A 27 -9.30 15.70 -2.85
CA VAL A 27 -7.96 16.05 -2.37
C VAL A 27 -6.95 16.06 -3.52
N LEU A 28 -7.00 15.11 -4.45
CA LEU A 28 -6.14 15.08 -5.63
C LEU A 28 -6.38 16.29 -6.55
N MET A 29 -7.65 16.66 -6.77
CA MET A 29 -7.99 17.86 -7.52
C MET A 29 -7.42 19.11 -6.84
N ALA A 30 -7.64 19.26 -5.53
CA ALA A 30 -7.17 20.42 -4.76
C ALA A 30 -5.64 20.56 -4.79
N PHE A 31 -4.90 19.44 -4.80
CA PHE A 31 -3.44 19.48 -4.99
C PHE A 31 -3.04 19.87 -6.40
N ASN A 32 -3.73 19.39 -7.44
CA ASN A 32 -3.40 19.69 -8.84
C ASN A 32 -3.70 21.14 -9.26
N THR A 33 -4.58 21.85 -8.56
CA THR A 33 -4.94 23.25 -8.87
C THR A 33 -3.99 24.28 -8.29
N ARG A 34 -3.04 23.90 -7.41
CA ARG A 34 -2.08 24.86 -6.86
C ARG A 34 -1.01 25.21 -7.89
N GLU A 35 -0.65 26.49 -7.94
CA GLU A 35 0.46 26.98 -8.75
C GLU A 35 1.73 26.20 -8.41
N ARG A 36 2.42 25.75 -9.45
CA ARG A 36 3.67 25.00 -9.33
C ARG A 36 4.78 26.02 -9.03
N PRO A 37 5.52 25.90 -7.91
CA PRO A 37 6.69 26.73 -7.70
C PRO A 37 7.64 26.69 -8.91
N GLU A 38 8.24 27.82 -9.26
CA GLU A 38 9.24 27.81 -10.33
C GLU A 38 10.53 27.08 -9.90
N GLN A 39 10.76 27.00 -8.58
CA GLN A 39 11.96 26.42 -7.96
C GLN A 39 11.59 25.53 -6.77
N HIS A 40 12.05 24.27 -6.77
CA HIS A 40 11.65 23.26 -5.77
C HIS A 40 12.81 22.49 -5.13
N HIS A 41 14.03 22.77 -5.56
CA HIS A 41 15.26 22.13 -5.10
C HIS A 41 16.26 23.22 -4.72
N SER A 42 17.25 22.85 -3.90
CA SER A 42 18.28 23.75 -3.39
C SER A 42 19.04 24.40 -4.55
N GLN A 43 18.67 25.61 -4.96
CA GLN A 43 19.42 26.37 -5.95
C GLN A 43 20.55 27.13 -5.27
N LYS A 44 21.66 27.33 -6.00
CA LYS A 44 22.73 28.22 -5.54
C LYS A 44 22.15 29.63 -5.41
N HIS A 45 22.17 30.17 -4.20
CA HIS A 45 21.77 31.55 -3.98
C HIS A 45 22.67 32.48 -4.81
N PRO A 46 22.13 33.44 -5.57
CA PRO A 46 22.92 34.27 -6.50
C PRO A 46 24.00 35.10 -5.79
N VAL A 47 23.79 35.45 -4.51
CA VAL A 47 24.72 36.24 -3.69
C VAL A 47 25.58 35.38 -2.74
N PHE A 48 25.11 34.18 -2.37
CA PHE A 48 25.72 33.33 -1.34
C PHE A 48 26.04 31.94 -1.87
N SER A 49 26.49 31.89 -3.13
CA SER A 49 26.70 30.65 -3.89
C SER A 49 27.72 29.71 -3.26
N ASP A 50 28.64 30.22 -2.46
CA ASP A 50 29.68 29.43 -1.78
C ASP A 50 29.44 29.23 -0.29
N THR A 51 28.77 30.16 0.40
CA THR A 51 28.51 30.05 1.86
C THR A 51 27.29 29.19 2.21
N MET A 52 26.33 29.03 1.29
CA MET A 52 25.17 28.14 1.49
C MET A 52 25.38 26.70 0.99
N LYS A 53 26.58 26.33 0.52
CA LYS A 53 26.93 24.94 0.14
C LYS A 53 27.22 24.07 1.37
N HIS A 54 26.24 23.87 2.25
CA HIS A 54 26.43 22.98 3.41
C HIS A 54 26.43 21.48 3.03
N GLY A 55 26.07 21.13 1.78
CA GLY A 55 25.90 19.75 1.35
C GLY A 55 26.90 19.19 0.33
N GLY A 56 27.83 20.00 -0.20
CA GLY A 56 28.71 19.58 -1.30
C GLY A 56 27.93 19.28 -2.60
N ASP A 57 28.55 18.54 -3.53
CA ASP A 57 27.85 18.02 -4.71
C ASP A 57 26.88 16.90 -4.29
N GLY A 58 25.59 17.08 -4.62
CA GLY A 58 24.55 16.11 -4.32
C GLY A 58 24.75 14.79 -5.05
N ARG A 59 25.38 14.78 -6.23
CA ARG A 59 25.65 13.57 -6.99
C ARG A 59 26.74 12.72 -6.33
N GLU A 60 27.86 13.34 -5.98
CA GLU A 60 28.96 12.65 -5.28
C GLU A 60 28.51 12.10 -3.94
N ARG A 61 27.72 12.86 -3.17
CA ARG A 61 27.27 12.43 -1.83
C ARG A 61 26.29 11.26 -1.85
N HIS A 62 25.39 11.19 -2.82
CA HIS A 62 24.29 10.22 -2.79
C HIS A 62 24.46 9.06 -3.77
N SER A 63 25.46 9.07 -4.66
CA SER A 63 25.65 8.03 -5.67
C SER A 63 25.73 6.61 -5.07
N ASP A 64 26.61 6.38 -4.10
CA ASP A 64 26.76 5.09 -3.43
C ASP A 64 25.61 4.77 -2.45
N LEU A 65 25.06 5.81 -1.81
CA LEU A 65 23.92 5.68 -0.90
C LEU A 65 22.63 5.29 -1.65
N LEU A 66 22.49 5.71 -2.91
CA LEU A 66 21.33 5.39 -3.74
C LEU A 66 21.29 3.92 -4.12
N VAL A 67 22.44 3.34 -4.49
CA VAL A 67 22.51 1.92 -4.86
C VAL A 67 22.25 1.04 -3.63
N THR A 68 22.88 1.37 -2.50
CA THR A 68 22.69 0.63 -1.24
C THR A 68 21.27 0.80 -0.70
N GLY A 69 20.71 2.01 -0.77
CA GLY A 69 19.32 2.30 -0.38
C GLY A 69 18.30 1.60 -1.27
N TRP A 70 18.52 1.58 -2.59
CA TRP A 70 17.68 0.83 -3.53
C TRP A 70 17.74 -0.67 -3.21
N ALA A 71 18.94 -1.27 -3.12
CA ALA A 71 19.10 -2.68 -2.83
C ALA A 71 18.45 -3.09 -1.49
N PHE A 72 18.57 -2.25 -0.47
CA PHE A 72 17.90 -2.47 0.81
C PHE A 72 16.37 -2.43 0.68
N GLY A 73 15.81 -1.41 0.02
CA GLY A 73 14.37 -1.30 -0.21
C GLY A 73 13.81 -2.46 -1.03
N SER A 74 14.48 -2.84 -2.12
CA SER A 74 14.11 -3.99 -2.95
C SER A 74 14.13 -5.29 -2.15
N THR A 75 15.14 -5.48 -1.30
CA THR A 75 15.22 -6.66 -0.41
C THR A 75 14.05 -6.69 0.57
N GLN A 76 13.63 -5.55 1.12
CA GLN A 76 12.46 -5.48 1.99
C GLN A 76 11.17 -5.87 1.25
N PHE A 77 10.94 -5.36 0.03
CA PHE A 77 9.76 -5.73 -0.74
C PHE A 77 9.74 -7.22 -1.12
N ILE A 78 10.87 -7.77 -1.53
CA ILE A 78 11.02 -9.21 -1.81
C ILE A 78 10.74 -10.02 -0.55
N LEU A 79 11.27 -9.61 0.61
CA LEU A 79 11.03 -10.29 1.89
C LEU A 79 9.55 -10.27 2.25
N PHE A 80 8.88 -9.11 2.22
CA PHE A 80 7.47 -9.00 2.60
C PHE A 80 6.56 -9.77 1.65
N THR A 81 6.72 -9.57 0.35
CA THR A 81 5.91 -10.28 -0.66
C THR A 81 6.20 -11.78 -0.68
N GLY A 82 7.46 -12.17 -0.44
CA GLY A 82 7.89 -13.55 -0.30
C GLY A 82 7.31 -14.24 0.92
N LEU A 83 7.30 -13.59 2.10
CA LEU A 83 6.68 -14.12 3.31
C LEU A 83 5.16 -14.27 3.16
N LEU A 84 4.49 -13.28 2.56
CA LEU A 84 3.07 -13.34 2.27
C LEU A 84 2.73 -14.45 1.28
N GLY A 85 3.52 -14.58 0.20
CA GLY A 85 3.40 -15.67 -0.76
C GLY A 85 3.62 -17.04 -0.10
N TRP A 86 4.69 -17.17 0.71
CA TRP A 86 5.00 -18.39 1.45
C TRP A 86 3.86 -18.82 2.38
N ALA A 87 3.24 -17.88 3.10
CA ALA A 87 2.10 -18.14 3.96
C ALA A 87 0.94 -18.85 3.22
N THR A 88 0.77 -18.58 1.93
CA THR A 88 -0.26 -19.22 1.10
C THR A 88 0.09 -20.62 0.60
N CYS A 89 1.38 -21.00 0.64
CA CYS A 89 1.87 -22.31 0.19
C CYS A 89 1.96 -23.36 1.32
N LEU A 90 1.59 -23.02 2.56
CA LEU A 90 1.71 -23.97 3.67
C LEU A 90 0.80 -25.22 3.47
N PRO A 91 1.32 -26.45 3.70
CA PRO A 91 0.65 -27.71 3.38
C PRO A 91 -0.71 -27.94 4.07
N LYS A 92 -1.05 -27.15 5.09
CA LYS A 92 -2.29 -27.32 5.87
C LYS A 92 -3.56 -26.94 5.09
N ARG A 93 -3.46 -26.42 3.86
CA ARG A 93 -4.60 -25.94 3.06
C ARG A 93 -4.56 -26.44 1.59
N PRO A 94 -4.95 -27.70 1.33
CA PRO A 94 -4.83 -28.34 0.00
C PRO A 94 -5.79 -27.84 -1.09
N ARG A 95 -6.58 -26.78 -0.84
CA ARG A 95 -7.63 -26.30 -1.77
C ARG A 95 -7.35 -24.95 -2.43
N LEU A 96 -6.24 -24.28 -2.09
CA LEU A 96 -5.88 -23.02 -2.72
C LEU A 96 -4.90 -23.29 -3.88
N PRO A 97 -5.22 -22.96 -5.14
CA PRO A 97 -4.22 -22.95 -6.21
C PRO A 97 -3.05 -22.02 -5.81
N PRO A 98 -1.85 -22.14 -6.39
CA PRO A 98 -0.69 -21.34 -5.98
C PRO A 98 -0.91 -19.87 -6.36
N ARG A 99 -1.65 -19.14 -5.51
CA ARG A 99 -1.92 -17.69 -5.58
C ARG A 99 -0.66 -16.86 -5.35
N LEU A 100 0.50 -17.51 -5.18
CA LEU A 100 1.85 -16.94 -5.17
C LEU A 100 2.05 -15.93 -6.31
N TRP A 101 1.51 -16.22 -7.50
CA TRP A 101 1.64 -15.31 -8.64
C TRP A 101 1.03 -13.93 -8.37
N LEU A 102 -0.07 -13.81 -7.60
CA LEU A 102 -0.66 -12.52 -7.25
C LEU A 102 0.26 -11.68 -6.36
N PHE A 103 0.96 -12.33 -5.42
CA PHE A 103 1.95 -11.67 -4.57
C PHE A 103 3.22 -11.30 -5.33
N VAL A 104 3.63 -12.14 -6.31
CA VAL A 104 4.74 -11.83 -7.21
C VAL A 104 4.40 -10.63 -8.09
N VAL A 105 3.23 -10.60 -8.72
CA VAL A 105 2.78 -9.47 -9.54
C VAL A 105 2.62 -8.21 -8.69
N GLY A 106 1.99 -8.31 -7.52
CA GLY A 106 1.87 -7.20 -6.58
C GLY A 106 3.24 -6.66 -6.15
N GLY A 107 4.17 -7.56 -5.80
CA GLY A 107 5.55 -7.21 -5.46
C GLY A 107 6.29 -6.53 -6.61
N LEU A 108 6.15 -7.03 -7.84
CA LEU A 108 6.76 -6.42 -9.03
C LEU A 108 6.21 -5.02 -9.31
N ILE A 109 4.91 -4.77 -9.10
CA ILE A 109 4.32 -3.44 -9.25
C ILE A 109 4.92 -2.45 -8.23
N ILE A 110 5.05 -2.89 -6.97
CA ILE A 110 5.65 -2.07 -5.90
C ILE A 110 7.12 -1.79 -6.20
N GLU A 111 7.85 -2.83 -6.59
CA GLU A 111 9.26 -2.74 -6.93
C GLU A 111 9.51 -1.82 -8.12
N ALA A 112 8.66 -1.88 -9.14
CA ALA A 112 8.72 -0.97 -10.28
C ALA A 112 8.49 0.48 -9.82
N ALA A 113 7.45 0.74 -9.02
CA ALA A 113 7.18 2.08 -8.50
C ALA A 113 8.32 2.63 -7.64
N PHE A 114 8.92 1.78 -6.79
CA PHE A 114 10.07 2.14 -5.97
C PHE A 114 11.33 2.39 -6.81
N THR A 115 11.56 1.57 -7.84
CA THR A 115 12.68 1.77 -8.77
C THR A 115 12.51 3.09 -9.53
N PHE A 116 11.30 3.41 -10.00
CA PHE A 116 11.01 4.70 -10.65
C PHE A 116 11.15 5.89 -9.69
N LEU A 117 10.82 5.73 -8.41
CA LEU A 117 11.09 6.71 -7.35
C LEU A 117 12.61 6.99 -7.25
N CYS A 118 13.42 5.94 -7.07
CA CYS A 118 14.88 6.05 -6.94
C CYS A 118 15.52 6.65 -8.20
N TRP A 119 15.06 6.21 -9.38
CA TRP A 119 15.56 6.73 -10.66
C TRP A 119 15.20 8.21 -10.85
N SER A 120 13.96 8.60 -10.53
CA SER A 120 13.52 10.00 -10.60
C SER A 120 14.30 10.89 -9.63
N TYR A 121 14.61 10.37 -8.44
CA TYR A 121 15.46 11.06 -7.48
C TYR A 121 16.89 11.22 -8.00
N TYR A 122 17.49 10.15 -8.52
CA TYR A 122 18.83 10.21 -9.11
C TYR A 122 18.92 11.25 -10.22
N ARG A 123 17.93 11.26 -11.13
CA ARG A 123 17.85 12.24 -12.21
C ARG A 123 17.71 13.68 -11.70
N SER A 124 16.98 13.88 -10.60
CA SER A 124 16.83 15.20 -9.98
C SER A 124 18.12 15.76 -9.38
N LEU A 125 19.17 14.93 -9.22
CA LEU A 125 20.49 15.41 -8.80
C LEU A 125 21.24 16.15 -9.92
N ASP A 126 20.93 15.86 -11.19
CA ASP A 126 21.56 16.49 -12.36
C ASP A 126 20.71 17.61 -12.99
N ASP A 127 19.40 17.40 -13.04
CA ASP A 127 18.49 18.28 -13.78
C ASP A 127 18.30 19.61 -13.03
N ARG A 128 18.70 20.72 -13.67
CA ARG A 128 18.39 22.10 -13.22
C ARG A 128 16.96 22.53 -13.59
N VAL A 129 16.25 21.70 -14.34
CA VAL A 129 14.93 21.99 -14.88
C VAL A 129 13.90 21.13 -14.13
N SER A 130 12.85 21.79 -13.69
CA SER A 130 11.84 21.20 -12.83
C SER A 130 10.75 20.48 -13.66
N SER A 131 10.88 19.17 -13.78
CA SER A 131 9.82 18.32 -14.34
C SER A 131 8.79 18.00 -13.26
N PHE A 132 7.49 18.05 -13.59
CA PHE A 132 6.39 17.74 -12.66
C PHE A 132 5.49 16.66 -13.22
N ILE A 133 5.07 15.74 -12.34
CA ILE A 133 3.97 14.81 -12.61
C ILE A 133 2.79 15.26 -11.73
N GLY A 134 1.86 16.00 -12.32
CA GLY A 134 0.78 16.66 -11.58
C GLY A 134 1.31 17.85 -10.77
N PRO A 135 1.08 17.92 -9.44
CA PRO A 135 1.57 19.00 -8.59
C PRO A 135 2.89 18.68 -7.89
N PHE A 136 3.42 17.46 -8.07
CA PHE A 136 4.58 16.97 -7.32
C PHE A 136 5.78 16.67 -8.25
N PRO A 137 7.02 16.81 -7.73
CA PRO A 137 8.20 16.30 -8.42
C PRO A 137 8.08 14.79 -8.68
N PRO A 138 8.72 14.25 -9.72
CA PRO A 138 8.44 12.90 -10.21
C PRO A 138 8.70 11.84 -9.13
N GLY A 139 9.79 11.98 -8.36
CA GLY A 139 10.05 11.11 -7.22
C GLY A 139 8.89 11.10 -6.21
N LEU A 140 8.43 12.27 -5.78
CA LEU A 140 7.33 12.36 -4.82
C LEU A 140 6.02 11.77 -5.38
N SER A 141 5.76 11.90 -6.68
CA SER A 141 4.60 11.26 -7.33
C SER A 141 4.66 9.74 -7.26
N TRP A 142 5.83 9.13 -7.50
CA TRP A 142 6.00 7.67 -7.37
C TRP A 142 5.85 7.18 -5.94
N LEU A 143 6.29 7.99 -4.96
CA LEU A 143 6.09 7.68 -3.54
C LEU A 143 4.60 7.68 -3.18
N LEU A 144 3.89 8.76 -3.47
CA LEU A 144 2.49 8.97 -3.05
C LEU A 144 1.51 8.09 -3.80
N PHE A 145 1.69 7.93 -5.11
CA PHE A 145 0.73 7.19 -5.95
C PHE A 145 1.16 5.74 -6.19
N GLY A 146 2.45 5.46 -6.22
CA GLY A 146 2.96 4.10 -6.39
C GLY A 146 3.07 3.37 -5.05
N VAL A 147 4.05 3.77 -4.25
CA VAL A 147 4.44 3.05 -3.03
C VAL A 147 3.38 3.14 -1.94
N TRP A 148 2.73 4.30 -1.76
CA TRP A 148 1.71 4.49 -0.72
C TRP A 148 0.36 3.84 -1.02
N LEU A 149 -0.03 3.74 -2.29
CA LEU A 149 -1.29 3.06 -2.66
C LEU A 149 -1.13 1.54 -2.74
N ALA A 150 0.09 1.05 -2.87
CA ALA A 150 0.39 -0.37 -2.94
C ALA A 150 -0.09 -1.22 -1.74
N PRO A 151 0.05 -0.79 -0.47
CA PRO A 151 -0.60 -1.47 0.64
C PRO A 151 -2.11 -1.60 0.48
N GLY A 152 -2.76 -0.63 -0.19
CA GLY A 152 -4.17 -0.69 -0.54
C GLY A 152 -4.50 -1.93 -1.37
N PHE A 153 -3.68 -2.29 -2.35
CA PHE A 153 -3.85 -3.52 -3.13
C PHE A 153 -3.83 -4.77 -2.24
N LEU A 154 -2.85 -4.87 -1.33
CA LEU A 154 -2.75 -6.01 -0.41
C LEU A 154 -3.95 -6.08 0.55
N ILE A 155 -4.41 -4.93 1.06
CA ILE A 155 -5.60 -4.85 1.93
C ILE A 155 -6.85 -5.27 1.15
N THR A 156 -7.05 -4.77 -0.06
CA THR A 156 -8.20 -5.17 -0.91
C THR A 156 -8.16 -6.67 -1.17
N MET A 157 -7.00 -7.20 -1.53
CA MET A 157 -6.83 -8.62 -1.77
C MET A 157 -7.12 -9.45 -0.52
N TYR A 158 -6.66 -9.01 0.65
CA TYR A 158 -6.95 -9.61 1.95
C TYR A 158 -8.44 -9.60 2.27
N VAL A 159 -9.12 -8.46 2.13
CA VAL A 159 -10.54 -8.32 2.48
C VAL A 159 -11.41 -9.17 1.56
N LEU A 160 -11.19 -9.11 0.24
CA LEU A 160 -11.98 -9.85 -0.73
C LEU A 160 -11.81 -11.37 -0.59
N ASN A 161 -10.64 -11.82 -0.13
CA ASN A 161 -10.34 -13.24 0.05
C ASN A 161 -10.36 -13.69 1.51
N PHE A 162 -10.86 -12.86 2.44
CA PHE A 162 -10.79 -13.16 3.88
C PHE A 162 -11.44 -14.50 4.24
N ASN A 163 -12.62 -14.77 3.66
CA ASN A 163 -13.36 -16.01 3.88
C ASN A 163 -12.62 -17.23 3.31
N ASP A 164 -11.83 -17.06 2.27
CA ASP A 164 -11.04 -18.15 1.70
C ASP A 164 -9.70 -18.35 2.44
N TRP A 165 -9.10 -17.25 2.90
CA TRP A 165 -7.72 -17.19 3.36
C TRP A 165 -7.55 -17.25 4.86
N ILE A 166 -8.55 -16.82 5.64
CA ILE A 166 -8.39 -16.69 7.09
C ILE A 166 -9.44 -17.50 7.81
N TYR A 167 -10.70 -17.39 7.39
CA TYR A 167 -11.81 -18.05 8.06
C TYR A 167 -12.66 -18.85 7.08
N SER A 168 -12.12 -20.00 6.68
CA SER A 168 -12.77 -20.90 5.72
C SER A 168 -14.02 -21.55 6.30
N GLU A 169 -14.91 -22.01 5.43
CA GLU A 169 -16.09 -22.75 5.83
C GLU A 169 -15.73 -24.06 6.56
N SER A 170 -14.58 -24.67 6.24
CA SER A 170 -14.03 -25.78 7.01
C SER A 170 -13.60 -25.38 8.42
N ASP A 171 -13.01 -24.19 8.58
CA ASP A 171 -12.62 -23.68 9.90
C ASP A 171 -13.86 -23.40 10.77
N LYS A 172 -14.96 -22.91 10.15
CA LYS A 172 -16.27 -22.79 10.82
C LYS A 172 -16.80 -24.13 11.31
N GLN A 173 -16.75 -25.17 10.47
CA GLN A 173 -17.23 -26.50 10.84
C GLN A 173 -16.41 -27.10 11.99
N VAL A 174 -15.09 -26.92 11.98
CA VAL A 174 -14.21 -27.34 13.08
C VAL A 174 -14.53 -26.57 14.36
N PHE A 175 -14.77 -25.26 14.25
CA PHE A 175 -15.14 -24.41 15.39
C PHE A 175 -16.49 -24.81 15.99
N GLU A 176 -17.52 -25.02 15.17
CA GLU A 176 -18.83 -25.47 15.65
C GLU A 176 -18.77 -26.88 16.26
N LYS A 177 -17.93 -27.77 15.70
CA LYS A 177 -17.66 -29.08 16.31
C LYS A 177 -17.03 -28.93 17.70
N LEU A 178 -15.99 -28.10 17.83
CA LEU A 178 -15.34 -27.83 19.12
C LEU A 178 -16.31 -27.24 20.15
N LYS A 179 -17.16 -26.30 19.74
CA LYS A 179 -18.19 -25.69 20.60
C LYS A 179 -19.23 -26.71 21.08
N ARG A 180 -19.57 -27.69 20.25
CA ARG A 180 -20.47 -28.80 20.63
C ARG A 180 -19.79 -29.78 21.58
N ASP A 181 -18.53 -30.11 21.31
CA ASP A 181 -17.77 -31.11 22.08
C ASP A 181 -17.28 -30.54 23.42
N PHE A 182 -17.11 -29.21 23.53
CA PHE A 182 -16.72 -28.47 24.74
C PHE A 182 -17.64 -27.27 24.96
N PRO A 183 -18.88 -27.47 25.43
CA PRO A 183 -19.77 -26.36 25.75
C PRO A 183 -19.12 -25.46 26.82
N PRO A 184 -19.26 -24.13 26.71
CA PRO A 184 -18.72 -23.22 27.72
C PRO A 184 -19.29 -23.62 29.09
N ALA A 185 -18.44 -23.70 30.10
CA ALA A 185 -18.87 -23.98 31.47
C ALA A 185 -19.98 -23.00 31.81
N VAL A 186 -21.21 -23.52 31.96
CA VAL A 186 -22.34 -22.73 32.42
C VAL A 186 -21.92 -22.20 33.79
N ALA A 187 -21.74 -20.88 33.91
CA ALA A 187 -21.55 -20.27 35.20
C ALA A 187 -22.76 -20.67 36.04
N THR A 188 -22.57 -21.60 36.98
CA THR A 188 -23.60 -21.97 37.94
C THR A 188 -24.01 -20.68 38.65
N PRO A 189 -25.28 -20.26 38.56
CA PRO A 189 -25.73 -19.08 39.28
C PRO A 189 -25.38 -19.29 40.75
N ALA A 190 -24.66 -18.34 41.33
CA ALA A 190 -24.33 -18.36 42.75
C ALA A 190 -25.65 -18.52 43.52
N THR A 191 -25.78 -19.61 44.25
CA THR A 191 -26.86 -19.79 45.22
C THR A 191 -26.65 -18.72 46.28
N ASP A 192 -27.46 -17.67 46.21
CA ASP A 192 -27.63 -16.70 47.29
C ASP A 192 -28.15 -17.46 48.52
N ASN A 193 -27.34 -17.47 49.58
CA ASN A 193 -27.71 -17.97 50.90
C ASN A 193 -28.00 -16.78 51.81
#